data_AF-A0A382Z871-F1
#
_entry.id   AF-A0A382Z871-F1
#
_cell.length_a   1.000
_cell.length_b   1.000
_cell.length_c   1.000
_cell.angle_alpha   90.00
_cell.angle_beta   90.00
_cell.angle_gamma   90.00
#
_symmetry.space_group_name_H-M   'P 1'
#
loop_
_entity.id
_entity.type
_entity.pdbx_description
1 polymer ?
#
loop_
_entity_poly.entity_id
_entity_poly.type
_entity_poly.pdbx_seq_one_letter_code
_entity_poly.pdbx_strand_id
1 'polypeptide(L)' 'MEVEIYSQIAAALESGEPVVLATVARTRGSTPRSVGAKMVIRRDGTFTGTIG' A
#
# COMPACT_ATOMS: atom_id res chain seq x y z
N MET A 1 3.28 -1.85 10.70
CA MET A 1 2.53 -1.35 9.52
C MET A 1 3.42 -0.88 8.38
N GLU A 2 4.24 0.17 8.52
CA GLU A 2 5.05 0.62 7.36
C GLU A 2 6.15 -0.38 6.98
N VAL A 3 6.84 -0.97 7.97
CA VAL A 3 7.79 -2.08 7.76
C VAL A 3 7.13 -3.29 7.07
N GLU A 4 5.87 -3.53 7.38
CA GLU A 4 5.08 -4.65 6.83
C GLU A 4 4.65 -4.40 5.38
N ILE A 5 4.37 -3.15 5.02
CA ILE A 5 4.14 -2.73 3.62
C ILE A 5 5.39 -3.02 2.78
N TYR A 6 6.56 -2.57 3.23
CA TYR A 6 7.80 -2.73 2.46
C TYR A 6 8.27 -4.18 2.38
N SER A 7 8.08 -4.97 3.44
CA SER A 7 8.42 -6.40 3.40
C SER A 7 7.54 -7.18 2.40
N GLN A 8 6.25 -6.84 2.29
CA GLN A 8 5.37 -7.47 1.30
C GLN A 8 5.72 -7.08 -0.14
N ILE A 9 6.14 -5.82 -0.36
CA ILE A 9 6.64 -5.39 -1.67
C ILE A 9 7.91 -6.16 -2.03
N ALA A 10 8.87 -6.26 -1.11
CA ALA A 10 10.12 -7.01 -1.33
C ALA A 10 9.84 -8.48 -1.68
N ALA A 11 8.98 -9.15 -0.90
CA ALA A 11 8.62 -10.54 -1.14
C ALA A 11 7.96 -10.77 -2.52
N ALA A 12 7.08 -9.87 -2.95
CA ALA A 12 6.46 -9.96 -4.28
C ALA A 12 7.47 -9.74 -5.42
N LEU A 13 8.41 -8.80 -5.25
CA LEU A 13 9.47 -8.57 -6.22
C LEU A 13 10.44 -9.77 -6.31
N GLU A 14 10.79 -10.37 -5.18
CA GLU A 14 11.64 -11.56 -5.12
C GLU A 14 10.99 -12.79 -5.78
N SER A 15 9.66 -12.93 -5.68
CA SER A 15 8.91 -14.02 -6.32
C SER A 15 8.54 -13.73 -7.79
N GLY A 16 8.86 -12.54 -8.31
CA GLY A 16 8.47 -12.12 -9.66
C GLY A 16 6.96 -11.85 -9.81
N GLU A 17 6.25 -11.67 -8.70
CA GLU A 17 4.82 -11.39 -8.68
C GLU A 17 4.54 -9.89 -8.90
N PRO A 18 3.53 -9.54 -9.72
CA PRO A 18 3.09 -8.15 -9.85
C PRO A 18 2.53 -7.61 -8.54
N VAL A 19 2.94 -6.41 -8.17
CA VAL A 19 2.48 -5.70 -6.96
C VAL A 19 2.27 -4.22 -7.25
N VAL A 20 1.26 -3.63 -6.61
CA VAL A 20 0.96 -2.19 -6.69
C VAL A 20 1.11 -1.56 -5.31
N LEU A 21 1.78 -0.41 -5.24
CA LEU A 21 1.81 0.45 -4.05
C LEU A 21 0.99 1.72 -4.32
N ALA A 22 -0.08 1.92 -3.56
CA ALA A 22 -0.84 3.17 -3.50
C ALA A 22 -0.38 4.00 -2.29
N THR A 23 -0.17 5.30 -2.48
CA THR A 23 0.16 6.24 -1.39
C THR A 23 -0.73 7.48 -1.49
N VAL A 24 -1.28 7.92 -0.35
CA VAL A 24 -2.00 9.20 -0.25
C VAL A 24 -1.01 10.35 -0.44
N ALA A 25 -1.02 10.97 -1.61
CA ALA A 25 -0.11 12.05 -1.94
C ALA A 25 -0.50 13.39 -1.27
N ARG A 26 -1.80 13.69 -1.19
CA ARG A 26 -2.37 14.89 -0.57
C ARG A 26 -3.78 14.59 -0.05
N THR A 27 -4.22 15.33 0.95
CA THR A 27 -5.60 15.30 1.47
C THR A 27 -6.18 16.72 1.49
N ARG A 28 -7.51 16.83 1.47
CA ARG A 28 -8.23 18.11 1.60
C ARG A 28 -9.51 17.90 2.40
N GLY A 29 -9.73 18.74 3.41
CA GLY A 29 -10.86 18.60 4.33
C GLY A 29 -10.67 17.44 5.32
N SER A 30 -11.76 16.97 5.91
CA SER A 30 -11.75 15.86 6.88
C SER A 30 -11.71 14.52 6.13
N THR A 31 -10.52 13.96 5.97
CA THR A 31 -10.31 12.64 5.37
C THR A 31 -9.95 11.60 6.44
N PRO A 32 -10.46 10.36 6.37
CA PRO A 32 -10.19 9.31 7.36
C PRO A 32 -8.73 8.85 7.39
N ARG A 33 -7.97 9.09 6.31
CA ARG A 33 -6.53 8.85 6.22
C ARG A 33 -5.75 10.12 5.96
N SER A 34 -4.52 10.15 6.46
CA SER A 34 -3.57 11.26 6.33
C SER A 34 -2.64 11.05 5.13
N VAL A 35 -1.99 12.14 4.70
CA VAL A 35 -0.89 12.08 3.73
C VAL A 35 0.15 11.05 4.16
N GLY A 36 0.62 10.24 3.21
CA GLY A 36 1.58 9.18 3.46
C GLY A 36 0.96 7.84 3.86
N ALA A 37 -0.36 7.73 4.07
CA ALA A 37 -1.01 6.42 4.19
C ALA A 37 -0.76 5.58 2.93
N LYS A 38 -0.53 4.27 3.13
CA LYS A 38 -0.12 3.33 2.06
C LYS A 38 -1.04 2.13 2.02
N MET A 39 -1.21 1.57 0.83
CA MET A 39 -1.86 0.30 0.59
C MET A 39 -1.10 -0.49 -0.48
N VAL A 40 -0.83 -1.76 -0.22
CA VAL A 40 -0.24 -2.70 -1.17
C VAL A 40 -1.34 -3.59 -1.71
N ILE A 41 -1.39 -3.76 -3.03
CA ILE A 41 -2.37 -4.63 -3.71
C ILE A 41 -1.62 -5.69 -4.51
N ARG A 42 -2.00 -6.96 -4.31
CA ARG A 42 -1.49 -8.12 -5.06
C ARG A 42 -2.35 -8.41 -6.29
N ARG A 43 -1.81 -9.23 -7.19
CA ARG A 43 -2.50 -9.68 -8.41
C ARG A 43 -3.85 -10.35 -8.15
N ASP A 44 -3.98 -11.09 -7.05
CA ASP A 44 -5.21 -11.78 -6.64
C ASP A 44 -6.27 -10.84 -6.03
N GLY A 45 -5.96 -9.55 -5.92
CA GLY A 45 -6.84 -8.54 -5.33
C GLY A 45 -6.74 -8.44 -3.80
N THR A 46 -5.94 -9.28 -3.14
CA THR A 46 -5.65 -9.12 -1.71
C THR A 46 -4.81 -7.87 -1.47
N PHE A 47 -5.02 -7.22 -0.32
CA PHE A 47 -4.32 -5.99 0.01
C PHE A 47 -3.98 -5.85 1.50
N THR A 48 -3.03 -4.99 1.80
CA THR A 48 -2.64 -4.62 3.17
C THR A 48 -2.48 -3.10 3.26
N GLY A 49 -2.98 -2.50 4.35
CA GLY A 49 -3.08 -1.05 4.51
C GLY A 49 -4.37 -0.47 3.92
N THR A 50 -4.66 0.81 4.20
CA THR A 50 -5.81 1.53 3.62
C THR A 50 -5.41 2.98 3.33
N ILE A 51 -5.96 3.53 2.25
CA ILE A 51 -5.70 4.92 1.79
C ILE A 51 -6.93 5.84 1.93
N GLY A 52 -8.02 5.31 2.47
CA GLY A 52 -9.31 5.95 2.73
C GLY A 52 -10.15 5.01 3.58
#